data_AF-A0A1F6QN55-F1
#
_entry.id   AF-A0A1F6QN55-F1
#
_cell.length_a   1.000
_cell.length_b   1.000
_cell.length_c   1.000
_cell.angle_alpha   90.00
_cell.angle_beta   90.00
_cell.angle_gamma   90.00
#
_symmetry.space_group_name_H-M   'P 1'
#
loop_
_entity.id
_entity.type
_entity.pdbx_description
1 polymer ?
#
loop_
_entity_poly.entity_id
_entity_poly.type
_entity_poly.pdbx_seq_one_letter_code
_entity_poly.pdbx_strand_id
1 'polypeptide(L)'
;MTPEGIINSYKEIEEILNSSNLSFDNLKYLAKEVSANSWSPYSHFPVGAVVVGIDQSKKPKIFSGTNVEPTVSQSICAERNAIFNGISAGYKKFIALAISAPKALEKQTDKAELNFLTPCGACREVISQKLDTKGIILLDGHERTFTPKELLPHPLLDQNKLKTLTIEEMDTLDLARAALHHAHVPYSKEKYGIAMLTENTNEKYSACTLDSSSFGCSAEPLKAVFGAYTASGSIKNLKNKIKAIIFAFPFVKYPPGDALQLISDYCDPKTKIIIDNMGITTIEELLPWAFKL
;
A
#
# COMPACT_ATOMS: atom_id res chain seq x y z
N MET A 1 -7.25 -15.24 1.38
CA MET A 1 -6.65 -16.34 0.59
C MET A 1 -5.70 -15.71 -0.42
N THR A 2 -4.40 -16.01 -0.35
CA THR A 2 -3.49 -15.74 -1.47
C THR A 2 -3.99 -16.54 -2.67
N PRO A 3 -4.09 -15.95 -3.87
CA PRO A 3 -4.49 -16.70 -5.04
C PRO A 3 -3.60 -17.93 -5.20
N GLU A 4 -4.17 -19.10 -5.50
CA GLU A 4 -3.36 -20.21 -6.03
C GLU A 4 -2.54 -19.68 -7.19
N GLY A 5 -1.21 -19.89 -7.12
CA GLY A 5 -0.28 -19.43 -8.13
C GLY A 5 -0.64 -20.03 -9.48
N ILE A 6 -1.03 -19.21 -10.44
CA ILE A 6 -1.35 -19.64 -11.81
C ILE A 6 -0.11 -19.70 -12.71
N ILE A 7 1.00 -19.14 -12.22
CA ILE A 7 2.32 -19.19 -12.83
C ILE A 7 3.34 -19.79 -11.87
N ASN A 8 4.37 -20.41 -12.42
CA ASN A 8 5.37 -21.15 -11.65
C ASN A 8 6.71 -20.42 -11.57
N SER A 9 7.02 -19.53 -12.50
CA SER A 9 8.32 -18.84 -12.58
C SER A 9 8.27 -17.56 -13.41
N TYR A 10 9.33 -16.74 -13.29
CA TYR A 10 9.61 -15.59 -14.17
C TYR A 10 9.63 -15.99 -15.65
N LYS A 11 10.27 -17.12 -15.96
CA LYS A 11 10.40 -17.63 -17.33
C LYS A 11 9.03 -17.96 -17.94
N GLU A 12 8.09 -18.50 -17.16
CA GLU A 12 6.73 -18.76 -17.64
C GLU A 12 6.00 -17.45 -18.01
N ILE A 13 6.21 -16.36 -17.26
CA ILE A 13 5.64 -15.05 -17.62
C ILE A 13 6.21 -14.56 -18.95
N GLU A 14 7.54 -14.64 -19.10
CA GLU A 14 8.23 -14.23 -20.33
C GLU A 14 7.75 -15.03 -21.55
N GLU A 15 7.60 -16.35 -21.43
CA GLU A 15 7.05 -17.22 -22.47
C GLU A 15 5.60 -16.83 -22.85
N ILE A 16 4.75 -16.55 -21.85
CA ILE A 16 3.38 -16.09 -22.07
C ILE A 16 3.36 -14.77 -22.85
N LEU A 17 4.19 -13.79 -22.46
CA LEU A 17 4.26 -12.50 -23.16
C LEU A 17 4.77 -12.67 -24.60
N ASN A 18 5.84 -13.44 -24.78
CA ASN A 18 6.44 -13.68 -26.09
C ASN A 18 5.46 -14.36 -27.06
N SER A 19 4.57 -15.24 -26.56
CA SER A 19 3.52 -15.88 -27.37
C SER A 19 2.55 -14.88 -28.05
N SER A 20 2.53 -13.64 -27.58
CA SER A 20 1.71 -12.54 -28.10
C SER A 20 2.53 -11.32 -28.53
N ASN A 21 3.82 -11.52 -28.85
CA ASN A 21 4.76 -10.46 -29.27
C ASN A 21 4.87 -9.30 -28.25
N LEU A 22 4.81 -9.63 -26.96
CA LEU A 22 5.04 -8.68 -25.87
C LEU A 22 6.35 -9.02 -25.17
N SER A 23 7.06 -8.00 -24.68
CA SER A 23 8.22 -8.13 -23.80
C SER A 23 8.08 -7.23 -22.57
N PHE A 24 8.92 -7.43 -21.55
CA PHE A 24 8.94 -6.55 -20.38
C PHE A 24 9.28 -5.09 -20.74
N ASP A 25 10.14 -4.89 -21.74
CA ASP A 25 10.45 -3.55 -22.24
C ASP A 25 9.25 -2.93 -22.95
N ASN A 26 8.47 -3.71 -23.70
CA ASN A 26 7.21 -3.22 -24.25
C ASN A 26 6.25 -2.78 -23.13
N LEU A 27 6.15 -3.52 -22.03
CA LEU A 27 5.29 -3.14 -20.90
C LEU A 27 5.74 -1.83 -20.23
N LYS A 28 7.05 -1.66 -19.98
CA LYS A 28 7.60 -0.40 -19.42
C LYS A 28 7.35 0.77 -20.36
N TYR A 29 7.59 0.59 -21.66
CA TYR A 29 7.33 1.61 -22.67
C TYR A 29 5.85 2.00 -22.70
N LEU A 30 4.93 1.04 -22.70
CA LEU A 30 3.49 1.32 -22.67
C LEU A 30 3.06 2.02 -21.37
N ALA A 31 3.63 1.66 -20.22
CA ALA A 31 3.38 2.35 -18.97
C ALA A 31 3.83 3.82 -19.05
N LYS A 32 4.99 4.09 -19.65
CA LYS A 32 5.49 5.44 -19.91
C LYS A 32 4.55 6.24 -20.81
N GLU A 33 4.12 5.67 -21.94
CA GLU A 33 3.20 6.34 -22.87
C GLU A 33 1.88 6.71 -22.20
N VAL A 34 1.32 5.80 -21.40
CA VAL A 34 0.04 6.02 -20.70
C VAL A 34 0.13 7.12 -19.65
N SER A 35 1.32 7.36 -19.07
CA SER A 35 1.52 8.45 -18.09
C SER A 35 1.22 9.84 -18.66
N ALA A 36 1.28 10.02 -19.98
CA ALA A 36 0.92 11.28 -20.65
C ALA A 36 -0.57 11.65 -20.50
N ASN A 37 -1.43 10.66 -20.20
CA ASN A 37 -2.86 10.88 -19.97
C ASN A 37 -3.19 11.22 -18.50
N SER A 38 -2.17 11.33 -17.64
CA SER A 38 -2.36 11.63 -16.22
C SER A 38 -3.13 12.94 -16.02
N TRP A 39 -4.12 12.89 -15.14
CA TRP A 39 -4.80 14.09 -14.65
C TRP A 39 -4.42 14.30 -13.18
N SER A 40 -3.23 14.88 -13.00
CA SER A 40 -2.60 15.10 -11.69
C SER A 40 -2.38 16.59 -11.40
N PRO A 41 -3.45 17.41 -11.28
CA PRO A 41 -3.33 18.85 -11.07
C PRO A 41 -2.76 19.23 -9.70
N TYR A 42 -2.74 18.31 -8.72
CA TYR A 42 -2.24 18.59 -7.37
C TYR A 42 -0.78 18.18 -7.20
N SER A 43 -0.43 16.94 -7.55
CA SER A 43 0.95 16.46 -7.43
C SER A 43 1.85 16.95 -8.55
N HIS A 44 1.28 17.27 -9.71
CA HIS A 44 1.99 17.44 -10.97
C HIS A 44 2.94 16.28 -11.28
N PHE A 45 2.66 15.07 -10.81
CA PHE A 45 3.52 13.91 -10.93
C PHE A 45 2.83 12.82 -11.78
N PRO A 46 3.08 12.78 -13.09
CA PRO A 46 2.45 11.80 -13.96
C PRO A 46 3.01 10.41 -13.71
N VAL A 47 2.10 9.45 -13.50
CA VAL A 47 2.41 8.02 -13.35
C VAL A 47 1.54 7.25 -14.33
N GLY A 48 2.13 6.31 -15.05
CA GLY A 48 1.42 5.36 -15.88
C GLY A 48 1.71 3.94 -15.44
N ALA A 49 0.73 3.06 -15.59
CA ALA A 49 0.86 1.66 -15.26
C ALA A 49 0.18 0.77 -16.30
N VAL A 50 0.75 -0.40 -16.51
CA VAL A 50 0.24 -1.45 -17.40
C VAL A 50 0.26 -2.76 -16.65
N VAL A 51 -0.89 -3.44 -16.60
CA VAL A 51 -1.02 -4.76 -15.97
C VAL A 51 -1.41 -5.81 -17.02
N VAL A 52 -0.87 -7.01 -16.86
CA VAL A 52 -1.12 -8.16 -17.75
C VAL A 52 -2.06 -9.14 -17.04
N GLY A 53 -3.29 -9.19 -17.51
CA GLY A 53 -4.27 -10.19 -17.10
C GLY A 53 -4.14 -11.45 -17.96
N ILE A 54 -4.41 -12.61 -17.36
CA ILE A 54 -4.60 -13.86 -18.08
C ILE A 54 -5.93 -14.49 -17.69
N ASP A 55 -6.59 -15.09 -18.67
CA ASP A 55 -7.79 -15.91 -18.47
C ASP A 55 -7.46 -17.40 -18.60
N GLN A 56 -8.48 -18.26 -18.66
CA GLN A 56 -8.31 -19.71 -18.77
C GLN A 56 -7.54 -20.14 -20.04
N SER A 57 -7.53 -19.32 -21.09
CA SER A 57 -6.78 -19.59 -22.34
C SER A 57 -5.28 -19.31 -22.21
N LYS A 58 -4.81 -18.77 -21.07
CA LYS A 58 -3.44 -18.26 -20.85
C LYS A 58 -2.99 -17.17 -21.84
N LYS A 59 -3.89 -16.62 -22.66
CA LYS A 59 -3.56 -15.49 -23.55
C LYS A 59 -3.43 -14.20 -22.72
N PRO A 60 -2.31 -13.47 -22.83
CA PRO A 60 -2.14 -12.21 -22.11
C PRO A 60 -3.03 -11.12 -22.70
N LYS A 61 -3.64 -10.32 -21.81
CA LYS A 61 -4.32 -9.08 -22.16
C LYS A 61 -3.79 -7.93 -21.31
N ILE A 62 -3.48 -6.83 -21.98
CA ILE A 62 -2.96 -5.62 -21.34
C ILE A 62 -4.12 -4.72 -20.93
N PHE A 63 -4.02 -4.18 -19.72
CA PHE A 63 -4.85 -3.09 -19.22
C PHE A 63 -3.95 -1.98 -18.72
N SER A 64 -4.32 -0.75 -19.01
CA SER A 64 -3.52 0.42 -18.64
C SER A 64 -4.29 1.34 -17.71
N GLY A 65 -3.55 2.17 -16.98
CA GLY A 65 -4.10 3.18 -16.09
C GLY A 65 -3.08 4.28 -15.82
N THR A 66 -3.59 5.44 -15.40
CA THR A 66 -2.78 6.57 -14.98
C THR A 66 -3.35 7.15 -13.67
N ASN A 67 -2.57 7.96 -12.95
CA ASN A 67 -3.09 8.63 -11.77
C ASN A 67 -4.10 9.72 -12.15
N VAL A 68 -5.16 9.81 -11.34
CA VAL A 68 -6.26 10.75 -11.50
C VAL A 68 -6.52 11.37 -10.14
N GLU A 69 -6.45 12.68 -10.05
CA GLU A 69 -6.49 13.41 -8.78
C GLU A 69 -7.60 14.47 -8.77
N PRO A 70 -8.88 14.09 -8.66
CA PRO A 70 -9.99 15.03 -8.55
C PRO A 70 -10.03 15.75 -7.20
N THR A 71 -9.72 15.03 -6.11
CA THR A 71 -9.66 15.54 -4.74
C THR A 71 -8.78 14.64 -3.88
N VAL A 72 -8.32 15.11 -2.72
CA VAL A 72 -7.42 14.36 -1.82
C VAL A 72 -7.94 12.95 -1.47
N SER A 73 -9.24 12.78 -1.22
CA SER A 73 -9.82 11.50 -0.80
C SER A 73 -10.31 10.62 -1.97
N GLN A 74 -10.45 11.19 -3.17
CA GLN A 74 -10.96 10.49 -4.36
C GLN A 74 -9.87 10.20 -5.40
N SER A 75 -8.63 10.64 -5.16
CA SER A 75 -7.49 10.33 -6.01
C SER A 75 -7.22 8.82 -6.09
N ILE A 76 -6.85 8.37 -7.28
CA ILE A 76 -6.46 6.99 -7.54
C ILE A 76 -5.11 6.95 -8.26
N CYS A 77 -4.24 6.04 -7.82
CA CYS A 77 -2.93 5.83 -8.43
C CYS A 77 -3.05 5.02 -9.73
N ALA A 78 -2.03 5.11 -10.58
CA ALA A 78 -2.00 4.46 -11.88
C ALA A 78 -2.18 2.93 -11.81
N GLU A 79 -1.57 2.28 -10.82
CA GLU A 79 -1.55 0.83 -10.63
C GLU A 79 -2.94 0.31 -10.28
N ARG A 80 -3.61 0.95 -9.32
CA ARG A 80 -5.00 0.61 -8.96
C ARG A 80 -5.93 0.86 -10.13
N ASN A 81 -5.74 1.96 -10.86
CA ASN A 81 -6.52 2.25 -12.06
C ASN A 81 -6.35 1.14 -13.13
N ALA A 82 -5.11 0.75 -13.45
CA ALA A 82 -4.83 -0.32 -14.41
C ALA A 82 -5.43 -1.68 -13.99
N ILE A 83 -5.26 -2.06 -12.72
CA ILE A 83 -5.82 -3.29 -12.16
C ILE A 83 -7.34 -3.27 -12.21
N PHE A 84 -7.98 -2.16 -11.82
CA PHE A 84 -9.43 -2.04 -11.82
C PHE A 84 -10.03 -2.01 -13.23
N ASN A 85 -9.30 -1.47 -14.22
CA ASN A 85 -9.67 -1.57 -15.64
C ASN A 85 -9.63 -3.03 -16.13
N GLY A 86 -8.66 -3.83 -15.67
CA GLY A 86 -8.65 -5.27 -15.93
C GLY A 86 -9.82 -6.00 -15.26
N ILE A 87 -10.12 -5.66 -14.01
CA ILE A 87 -11.23 -6.26 -13.26
C ILE A 87 -12.58 -5.94 -13.91
N SER A 88 -12.82 -4.69 -14.29
CA SER A 88 -14.06 -4.28 -14.96
C SER A 88 -14.22 -4.94 -16.34
N ALA A 89 -13.11 -5.27 -17.00
CA ALA A 89 -13.08 -6.05 -18.23
C ALA A 89 -13.19 -7.58 -18.04
N GLY A 90 -13.41 -8.06 -16.81
CA GLY A 90 -13.65 -9.47 -16.49
C GLY A 90 -12.43 -10.28 -16.05
N TYR A 91 -11.25 -9.67 -15.93
CA TYR A 91 -10.02 -10.36 -15.52
C TYR A 91 -9.86 -10.34 -14.00
N LYS A 92 -9.60 -11.51 -13.40
CA LYS A 92 -9.55 -11.66 -11.93
C LYS A 92 -8.14 -11.87 -11.37
N LYS A 93 -7.17 -12.23 -12.22
CA LYS A 93 -5.78 -12.48 -11.84
C LYS A 93 -4.85 -11.86 -12.86
N PHE A 94 -3.71 -11.36 -12.37
CA PHE A 94 -2.70 -10.67 -13.17
C PHE A 94 -1.33 -11.28 -12.91
N ILE A 95 -0.44 -11.24 -13.90
CA ILE A 95 0.89 -11.89 -13.82
C ILE A 95 2.06 -10.92 -13.90
N ALA A 96 1.86 -9.72 -14.47
CA ALA A 96 2.88 -8.69 -14.55
C ALA A 96 2.26 -7.31 -14.40
N LEU A 97 3.00 -6.38 -13.79
CA LEU A 97 2.66 -4.97 -13.65
C LEU A 97 3.89 -4.12 -14.00
N ALA A 98 3.81 -3.24 -14.98
CA ALA A 98 4.80 -2.23 -15.26
C ALA A 98 4.33 -0.86 -14.77
N ILE A 99 5.23 -0.07 -14.19
CA ILE A 99 4.98 1.25 -13.64
C ILE A 99 6.04 2.20 -14.18
N SER A 100 5.62 3.38 -14.66
CA SER A 100 6.53 4.45 -15.07
C SER A 100 6.11 5.78 -14.45
N ALA A 101 7.09 6.53 -13.94
CA ALA A 101 6.93 7.87 -13.40
C ALA A 101 8.00 8.79 -14.03
N PRO A 102 7.77 9.34 -15.24
CA PRO A 102 8.80 10.04 -16.02
C PRO A 102 9.53 11.16 -15.26
N LYS A 103 8.81 11.93 -14.44
CA LYS A 103 9.42 13.00 -13.62
C LYS A 103 10.44 12.49 -12.59
N ALA A 104 10.28 11.28 -12.08
CA ALA A 104 11.28 10.66 -11.22
C ALA A 104 12.54 10.27 -11.99
N LEU A 105 12.39 9.97 -13.28
CA LEU A 105 13.50 9.62 -14.17
C LEU A 105 14.27 10.84 -14.66
N GLU A 106 13.65 12.01 -14.71
CA GLU A 106 14.29 13.29 -15.06
C GLU A 106 15.28 13.77 -13.98
N LYS A 107 15.02 13.47 -12.71
CA LYS A 107 15.86 13.89 -11.57
C LYS A 107 17.13 13.04 -11.41
N GLN A 108 17.48 12.17 -12.37
CA GLN A 108 18.56 11.21 -12.20
C GLN A 108 19.96 11.81 -12.35
N THR A 109 20.65 11.95 -11.22
CA THR A 109 22.08 11.64 -11.13
C THR A 109 22.21 10.12 -10.93
N ASP A 110 22.56 9.41 -12.00
CA ASP A 110 22.94 7.99 -12.11
C ASP A 110 21.99 6.87 -11.63
N LYS A 111 21.02 7.08 -10.72
CA LYS A 111 19.90 6.16 -10.43
C LYS A 111 18.73 6.93 -9.81
N ALA A 112 17.49 6.75 -10.30
CA ALA A 112 16.33 7.25 -9.56
C ALA A 112 16.23 6.50 -8.23
N GLU A 113 16.07 7.23 -7.12
CA GLU A 113 15.81 6.57 -5.84
C GLU A 113 14.53 5.73 -5.97
N LEU A 114 14.61 4.47 -5.56
CA LEU A 114 13.56 3.48 -5.71
C LEU A 114 12.22 3.93 -5.09
N ASN A 115 12.28 4.81 -4.08
CA ASN A 115 11.12 5.36 -3.39
C ASN A 115 10.26 6.29 -4.28
N PHE A 116 10.78 6.84 -5.38
CA PHE A 116 9.96 7.61 -6.32
C PHE A 116 9.25 6.74 -7.36
N LEU A 117 9.67 5.48 -7.50
CA LEU A 117 9.20 4.57 -8.54
C LEU A 117 8.31 3.46 -8.01
N THR A 118 8.48 3.07 -6.74
CA THR A 118 7.71 1.98 -6.15
C THR A 118 6.25 2.38 -5.91
N PRO A 119 5.31 1.43 -6.02
CA PRO A 119 3.90 1.69 -5.72
C PRO A 119 3.71 2.13 -4.27
N CYS A 120 2.73 2.98 -4.00
CA CYS A 120 2.37 3.35 -2.62
C CYS A 120 1.77 2.16 -1.87
N GLY A 121 1.72 2.23 -0.54
CA GLY A 121 1.19 1.14 0.29
C GLY A 121 -0.23 0.69 -0.10
N ALA A 122 -1.13 1.62 -0.44
CA ALA A 122 -2.49 1.30 -0.90
C ALA A 122 -2.47 0.47 -2.20
N CYS A 123 -1.58 0.81 -3.15
CA CYS A 123 -1.39 0.04 -4.36
C CYS A 123 -0.81 -1.34 -4.07
N ARG A 124 0.17 -1.43 -3.17
CA ARG A 124 0.81 -2.71 -2.79
C ARG A 124 -0.18 -3.69 -2.18
N GLU A 125 -1.14 -3.22 -1.40
CA GLU A 125 -2.22 -4.07 -0.87
C GLU A 125 -3.10 -4.63 -2.00
N VAL A 126 -3.51 -3.79 -2.97
CA VAL A 126 -4.30 -4.28 -4.12
C VAL A 126 -3.46 -5.23 -4.98
N ILE A 127 -2.18 -4.93 -5.19
CA ILE A 127 -1.23 -5.77 -5.91
C ILE A 127 -1.10 -7.14 -5.23
N SER A 128 -0.92 -7.20 -3.90
CA SER A 128 -0.79 -8.48 -3.18
C SER A 128 -2.05 -9.34 -3.22
N GLN A 129 -3.22 -8.72 -3.42
CA GLN A 129 -4.50 -9.42 -3.56
C GLN A 129 -4.79 -9.90 -4.99
N LYS A 130 -4.26 -9.21 -6.02
CA LYS A 130 -4.69 -9.40 -7.43
C LYS A 130 -3.59 -9.88 -8.37
N LEU A 131 -2.34 -9.49 -8.12
CA LEU A 131 -1.18 -10.01 -8.83
C LEU A 131 -0.85 -11.39 -8.27
N ASP A 132 -0.43 -12.30 -9.15
CA ASP A 132 0.04 -13.62 -8.74
C ASP A 132 1.16 -13.48 -7.71
N THR A 133 1.24 -14.41 -6.75
CA THR A 133 2.30 -14.41 -5.74
C THR A 133 3.71 -14.45 -6.33
N LYS A 134 3.88 -15.04 -7.52
CA LYS A 134 5.12 -15.04 -8.31
C LYS A 134 5.10 -14.03 -9.47
N GLY A 135 4.05 -13.21 -9.53
CA GLY A 135 3.92 -12.16 -10.52
C GLY A 135 5.01 -11.10 -10.34
N ILE A 136 5.32 -10.41 -11.43
CA ILE A 136 6.44 -9.49 -11.48
C ILE A 136 5.96 -8.04 -11.55
N ILE A 137 6.70 -7.17 -10.88
CA ILE A 137 6.51 -5.73 -10.86
C ILE A 137 7.76 -5.13 -11.47
N LEU A 138 7.57 -4.40 -12.56
CA LEU A 138 8.59 -3.75 -13.37
C LEU A 138 8.52 -2.25 -13.12
N LEU A 139 9.65 -1.64 -12.80
CA LEU A 139 9.75 -0.19 -12.64
C LEU A 139 10.55 0.35 -13.84
N ASP A 140 9.97 1.30 -14.58
CA ASP A 140 10.65 1.96 -15.66
C ASP A 140 11.91 2.69 -15.17
N GLY A 141 12.99 2.62 -15.95
CA GLY A 141 14.31 3.12 -15.55
C GLY A 141 15.02 2.33 -14.44
N HIS A 142 14.56 1.12 -14.10
CA HIS A 142 15.20 0.26 -13.12
C HIS A 142 15.24 -1.22 -13.55
N GLU A 143 16.40 -1.87 -13.46
CA GLU A 143 16.60 -3.26 -13.92
C GLU A 143 16.02 -4.31 -12.96
N ARG A 144 16.03 -4.03 -11.65
CA ARG A 144 15.46 -4.95 -10.65
C ARG A 144 13.94 -5.04 -10.81
N THR A 145 13.45 -6.28 -10.82
CA THR A 145 12.03 -6.61 -10.71
C THR A 145 11.66 -6.98 -9.28
N PHE A 146 10.39 -6.85 -8.94
CA PHE A 146 9.88 -7.13 -7.59
C PHE A 146 8.69 -8.08 -7.64
N THR A 147 8.53 -8.87 -6.59
CA THR A 147 7.31 -9.63 -6.31
C THR A 147 6.40 -8.84 -5.36
N PRO A 148 5.09 -9.15 -5.30
CA PRO A 148 4.19 -8.54 -4.31
C PRO A 148 4.70 -8.67 -2.87
N LYS A 149 5.29 -9.83 -2.53
CA LYS A 149 5.78 -10.13 -1.17
C LYS A 149 7.00 -9.30 -0.79
N GLU A 150 7.85 -8.93 -1.74
CA GLU A 150 9.01 -8.06 -1.48
C GLU A 150 8.58 -6.63 -1.18
N LEU A 151 7.52 -6.13 -1.82
CA LEU A 151 7.04 -4.76 -1.62
C LEU A 151 6.10 -4.62 -0.42
N LEU A 152 5.32 -5.66 -0.11
CA LEU A 152 4.46 -5.70 1.08
C LEU A 152 4.74 -6.97 1.89
N PRO A 153 5.85 -6.97 2.65
CA PRO A 153 6.22 -8.11 3.47
C PRO A 153 5.26 -8.27 4.66
N HIS A 154 4.99 -9.53 4.99
CA HIS A 154 4.28 -9.96 6.19
C HIS A 154 5.27 -10.73 7.09
N PRO A 155 6.15 -10.03 7.83
CA PRO A 155 7.22 -10.66 8.60
C PRO A 155 6.66 -11.49 9.75
N LEU A 156 7.19 -12.69 9.99
CA LEU A 156 6.79 -13.50 11.14
C LEU A 156 7.09 -12.74 12.44
N LEU A 157 6.05 -12.45 13.21
CA LEU A 157 6.15 -11.70 14.47
C LEU A 157 6.11 -12.63 15.67
N ASP A 158 6.85 -12.26 16.72
CA ASP A 158 6.85 -12.95 18.01
C ASP A 158 5.91 -12.24 18.99
N GLN A 159 4.81 -12.89 19.33
CA GLN A 159 3.81 -12.40 20.28
C GLN A 159 4.41 -12.15 21.67
N ASN A 160 5.49 -12.85 22.06
CA ASN A 160 6.11 -12.64 23.37
C ASN A 160 6.73 -11.25 23.51
N LYS A 161 7.05 -10.56 22.40
CA LYS A 161 7.51 -9.16 22.43
C LYS A 161 6.46 -8.21 23.00
N LEU A 162 5.16 -8.57 22.98
CA LEU A 162 4.12 -7.75 23.62
C LEU A 162 4.28 -7.67 25.15
N LYS A 163 5.03 -8.60 25.77
CA LYS A 163 5.35 -8.55 27.21
C LYS A 163 6.39 -7.49 27.55
N THR A 164 7.05 -6.91 26.55
CA THR A 164 8.09 -5.88 26.74
C THR A 164 7.57 -4.46 26.50
N LEU A 165 6.26 -4.28 26.35
CA LEU A 165 5.64 -2.97 26.17
C LEU A 165 5.82 -2.10 27.43
N THR A 166 6.03 -0.79 27.23
CA THR A 166 5.96 0.16 28.35
C THR A 166 4.52 0.29 28.85
N ILE A 167 4.33 0.88 30.04
CA ILE A 167 2.99 1.12 30.59
C ILE A 167 2.15 1.96 29.61
N GLU A 168 2.74 3.01 29.03
CA GLU A 168 2.04 3.88 28.08
C GLU A 168 1.68 3.14 26.79
N GLU A 169 2.54 2.24 26.31
CA GLU A 169 2.27 1.41 25.14
C GLU A 169 1.15 0.40 25.42
N MET A 170 1.13 -0.21 26.61
CA MET A 170 0.08 -1.13 27.04
C MET A 170 -1.28 -0.43 27.17
N ASP A 171 -1.32 0.73 27.83
CA ASP A 171 -2.54 1.53 27.92
C ASP A 171 -3.05 1.92 26.53
N THR A 172 -2.14 2.23 25.60
CA THR A 172 -2.52 2.61 24.22
C THR A 172 -3.02 1.40 23.43
N LEU A 173 -2.49 0.20 23.70
CA LEU A 173 -3.04 -1.05 23.18
C LEU A 173 -4.46 -1.31 23.70
N ASP A 174 -4.72 -1.04 24.99
CA ASP A 174 -6.07 -1.17 25.55
C ASP A 174 -7.04 -0.13 24.95
N LEU A 175 -6.58 1.08 24.63
CA LEU A 175 -7.36 2.05 23.85
C LEU A 175 -7.68 1.54 22.44
N ALA A 176 -6.71 0.93 21.73
CA ALA A 176 -6.97 0.35 20.41
C ALA A 176 -8.01 -0.78 20.48
N ARG A 177 -7.95 -1.63 21.52
CA ARG A 177 -8.95 -2.69 21.79
C ARG A 177 -10.32 -2.11 22.11
N ALA A 178 -10.38 -1.07 22.94
CA ALA A 178 -11.64 -0.38 23.23
C ALA A 178 -12.25 0.23 21.95
N ALA A 179 -11.43 0.90 21.13
CA ALA A 179 -11.86 1.44 19.85
C ALA A 179 -12.38 0.35 18.91
N LEU A 180 -11.70 -0.81 18.83
CA LEU A 180 -12.16 -1.97 18.07
C LEU A 180 -13.61 -2.32 18.43
N HIS A 181 -14.01 -2.31 19.71
CA HIS A 181 -15.40 -2.63 20.10
C HIS A 181 -16.45 -1.68 19.49
N HIS A 182 -16.07 -0.43 19.21
CA HIS A 182 -16.95 0.59 18.61
C HIS A 182 -16.99 0.58 17.08
N ALA A 183 -16.16 -0.22 16.41
CA ALA A 183 -16.18 -0.28 14.94
C ALA A 183 -17.55 -0.71 14.39
N HIS A 184 -17.99 0.01 13.37
CA HIS A 184 -19.26 -0.22 12.68
C HIS A 184 -18.99 -0.62 11.23
N VAL A 185 -18.94 -1.93 10.99
CA VAL A 185 -18.59 -2.52 9.69
C VAL A 185 -19.63 -3.52 9.18
N PRO A 186 -20.89 -3.10 8.95
CA PRO A 186 -21.96 -4.00 8.52
C PRO A 186 -21.72 -4.60 7.12
N TYR A 187 -20.87 -4.01 6.27
CA TYR A 187 -20.70 -4.44 4.87
C TYR A 187 -19.39 -5.19 4.64
N SER A 188 -18.25 -4.57 4.96
CA SER A 188 -16.92 -5.15 4.72
C SER A 188 -16.59 -6.28 5.68
N LYS A 189 -17.13 -6.22 6.91
CA LYS A 189 -16.74 -7.05 8.06
C LYS A 189 -15.28 -6.86 8.50
N GLU A 190 -14.59 -5.87 7.94
CA GLU A 190 -13.18 -5.59 8.19
C GLU A 190 -13.03 -4.72 9.44
N LYS A 191 -13.22 -5.35 10.60
CA LYS A 191 -13.25 -4.66 11.91
C LYS A 191 -11.83 -4.48 12.44
N TYR A 192 -11.38 -3.26 12.69
CA TYR A 192 -10.18 -3.01 13.50
C TYR A 192 -10.22 -1.70 14.28
N GLY A 193 -9.52 -1.68 15.41
CA GLY A 193 -9.24 -0.49 16.20
C GLY A 193 -7.79 -0.07 16.06
N ILE A 194 -7.53 1.22 16.20
CA ILE A 194 -6.18 1.76 16.14
C ILE A 194 -6.00 2.81 17.23
N ALA A 195 -4.79 2.89 17.77
CA ALA A 195 -4.38 3.97 18.63
C ALA A 195 -2.94 4.41 18.35
N MET A 196 -2.63 5.67 18.62
CA MET A 196 -1.34 6.29 18.40
C MET A 196 -0.86 6.94 19.69
N LEU A 197 0.43 6.78 20.00
CA LEU A 197 1.10 7.33 21.18
C LEU A 197 2.20 8.31 20.76
N THR A 198 2.22 9.49 21.35
CA THR A 198 3.30 10.49 21.16
C THR A 198 4.46 10.28 22.15
N GLU A 199 5.68 10.66 21.76
CA GLU A 199 6.90 10.40 22.55
C GLU A 199 7.03 11.31 23.79
N ASN A 200 6.71 12.60 23.66
CA ASN A 200 7.00 13.60 24.70
C ASN A 200 5.80 13.96 25.57
N THR A 201 4.59 14.01 24.98
CA THR A 201 3.38 14.37 25.74
C THR A 201 2.62 13.16 26.27
N ASN A 202 2.95 11.94 25.80
CA ASN A 202 2.17 10.72 26.04
C ASN A 202 0.68 10.88 25.68
N GLU A 203 0.37 11.79 24.76
CA GLU A 203 -0.98 11.93 24.21
C GLU A 203 -1.33 10.69 23.39
N LYS A 204 -2.60 10.29 23.50
CA LYS A 204 -3.14 9.11 22.87
C LYS A 204 -4.33 9.50 22.01
N TYR A 205 -4.34 9.04 20.77
CA TYR A 205 -5.42 9.24 19.81
C TYR A 205 -5.89 7.88 19.36
N SER A 206 -7.20 7.65 19.29
CA SER A 206 -7.75 6.36 18.86
C SER A 206 -8.91 6.54 17.90
N ALA A 207 -9.10 5.55 17.04
CA ALA A 207 -10.21 5.47 16.12
C ALA A 207 -10.49 4.01 15.76
N CYS A 208 -11.57 3.77 15.03
CA CYS A 208 -11.96 2.45 14.59
C CYS A 208 -12.62 2.51 13.21
N THR A 209 -12.64 1.38 12.52
CA THR A 209 -13.23 1.29 11.19
C THR A 209 -14.72 1.64 11.19
N LEU A 210 -15.11 2.47 10.23
CA LEU A 210 -16.50 2.85 9.96
C LEU A 210 -16.78 2.63 8.47
N ASP A 211 -17.64 1.67 8.16
CA ASP A 211 -18.06 1.44 6.79
C ASP A 211 -19.13 2.45 6.34
N SER A 212 -19.09 2.77 5.05
CA SER A 212 -20.24 3.28 4.31
C SER A 212 -20.77 2.19 3.36
N SER A 213 -22.08 2.21 3.09
CA SER A 213 -22.70 1.31 2.09
C SER A 213 -22.16 1.53 0.68
N SER A 214 -21.62 2.72 0.39
CA SER A 214 -20.97 3.04 -0.88
C SER A 214 -19.53 2.56 -0.97
N PHE A 215 -18.95 2.04 0.12
CA PHE A 215 -17.54 1.64 0.30
C PHE A 215 -16.52 2.76 0.11
N GLY A 216 -16.56 3.51 -1.00
CA GLY A 216 -15.64 4.62 -1.26
C GLY A 216 -15.74 5.78 -0.25
N CYS A 217 -16.82 5.84 0.54
CA CYS A 217 -16.98 6.80 1.63
C CYS A 217 -16.70 6.21 3.02
N SER A 218 -16.21 4.97 3.11
CA SER A 218 -15.81 4.39 4.39
C SER A 218 -14.65 5.19 5.00
N ALA A 219 -14.64 5.31 6.32
CA ALA A 219 -13.58 6.01 7.03
C ALA A 219 -12.52 5.00 7.49
N GLU A 220 -11.32 5.16 6.93
CA GLU A 220 -10.13 4.46 7.42
C GLU A 220 -9.68 5.16 8.72
N PRO A 221 -9.54 4.41 9.83
CA PRO A 221 -9.33 4.98 11.16
C PRO A 221 -7.97 5.66 11.37
N LEU A 222 -6.90 5.26 10.70
CA LEU A 222 -5.63 5.97 10.82
C LEU A 222 -5.75 7.41 10.32
N LYS A 223 -6.51 7.66 9.23
CA LYS A 223 -6.80 9.02 8.76
C LYS A 223 -7.53 9.85 9.82
N ALA A 224 -8.44 9.25 10.60
CA ALA A 224 -9.11 9.92 11.70
C ALA A 224 -8.16 10.23 12.87
N VAL A 225 -7.26 9.30 13.21
CA VAL A 225 -6.23 9.50 14.24
C VAL A 225 -5.29 10.65 13.86
N PHE A 226 -4.76 10.65 12.63
CA PHE A 226 -3.92 11.73 12.13
C PHE A 226 -4.69 13.05 12.04
N GLY A 227 -5.96 13.03 11.63
CA GLY A 227 -6.84 14.20 11.65
C GLY A 227 -6.95 14.81 13.05
N ALA A 228 -7.27 14.00 14.06
CA ALA A 228 -7.37 14.45 15.45
C ALA A 228 -6.03 15.01 15.98
N TYR A 229 -4.93 14.33 15.67
CA TYR A 229 -3.58 14.79 16.04
C TYR A 229 -3.20 16.10 15.36
N THR A 230 -3.51 16.28 14.09
CA THR A 230 -3.26 17.55 13.38
C THR A 230 -4.15 18.69 13.87
N ALA A 231 -5.34 18.37 14.38
CA ALA A 231 -6.27 19.36 14.94
C ALA A 231 -5.85 19.81 16.35
N SER A 232 -5.16 18.95 17.12
CA SER A 232 -4.64 19.31 18.45
C SER A 232 -3.33 20.14 18.38
N GLY A 233 -2.64 20.14 17.23
CA GLY A 233 -1.47 20.98 16.98
C GLY A 233 -0.85 20.75 15.60
N SER A 234 0.07 21.62 15.18
CA SER A 234 0.71 21.50 13.86
C SER A 234 1.60 20.26 13.77
N ILE A 235 1.35 19.39 12.78
CA ILE A 235 2.21 18.25 12.43
C ILE A 235 3.65 18.69 12.06
N LYS A 236 3.82 19.96 11.68
CA LYS A 236 5.13 20.58 11.38
C LYS A 236 5.88 21.01 12.64
N ASN A 237 5.23 21.00 13.81
CA ASN A 237 5.89 21.27 15.07
C ASN A 237 6.60 19.98 15.52
N LEU A 238 7.86 19.86 15.13
CA LEU A 238 8.80 18.75 15.40
C LEU A 238 9.00 18.40 16.90
N LYS A 239 8.24 19.01 17.83
CA LYS A 239 8.34 18.77 19.26
C LYS A 239 7.66 17.49 19.72
N ASN A 240 6.81 16.85 18.91
CA ASN A 240 6.10 15.63 19.33
C ASN A 240 6.20 14.54 18.26
N LYS A 241 7.23 13.70 18.37
CA LYS A 241 7.37 12.54 17.49
C LYS A 241 6.32 11.49 17.85
N ILE A 242 5.90 10.72 16.85
CA ILE A 242 5.04 9.55 17.07
C ILE A 242 5.92 8.40 17.57
N LYS A 243 5.69 7.98 18.80
CA LYS A 243 6.43 6.90 19.47
C LYS A 243 6.02 5.53 18.94
N ALA A 244 4.71 5.30 18.87
CA ALA A 244 4.15 4.03 18.45
C ALA A 244 2.76 4.18 17.84
N ILE A 245 2.45 3.28 16.90
CA ILE A 245 1.11 3.09 16.35
C ILE A 245 0.70 1.64 16.62
N ILE A 246 -0.51 1.48 17.14
CA ILE A 246 -0.99 0.21 17.67
C ILE A 246 -2.27 -0.18 16.98
N PHE A 247 -2.29 -1.38 16.41
CA PHE A 247 -3.45 -1.94 15.72
C PHE A 247 -4.04 -3.10 16.53
N ALA A 248 -5.35 -3.09 16.72
CA ALA A 248 -6.11 -4.17 17.34
C ALA A 248 -7.07 -4.79 16.33
N PHE A 249 -6.86 -6.07 16.04
CA PHE A 249 -7.67 -6.86 15.11
C PHE A 249 -8.39 -8.00 15.85
N PRO A 250 -9.58 -8.44 15.38
CA PRO A 250 -10.26 -9.61 15.94
C PRO A 250 -9.56 -10.94 15.61
N PHE A 251 -8.62 -10.94 14.65
CA PHE A 251 -7.82 -12.09 14.24
C PHE A 251 -6.47 -11.63 13.68
N VAL A 252 -5.53 -12.57 13.47
CA VAL A 252 -4.18 -12.29 12.94
C VAL A 252 -4.28 -11.63 11.57
N LYS A 253 -3.87 -10.37 11.47
CA LYS A 253 -3.92 -9.54 10.26
C LYS A 253 -2.89 -8.41 10.33
N TYR A 254 -2.29 -8.08 9.20
CA TYR A 254 -1.41 -6.91 9.08
C TYR A 254 -2.21 -5.63 8.80
N PRO A 255 -1.69 -4.46 9.20
CA PRO A 255 -2.25 -3.16 8.85
C PRO A 255 -2.51 -2.99 7.34
N PRO A 256 -3.56 -2.25 6.96
CA PRO A 256 -3.83 -1.97 5.56
C PRO A 256 -2.74 -1.08 4.95
N GLY A 257 -2.52 -1.23 3.65
CA GLY A 257 -1.42 -0.60 2.94
C GLY A 257 -1.54 0.92 2.88
N ASP A 258 -2.77 1.46 2.79
CA ASP A 258 -2.97 2.92 2.82
C ASP A 258 -2.62 3.52 4.19
N ALA A 259 -2.93 2.81 5.28
CA ALA A 259 -2.48 3.17 6.61
C ALA A 259 -0.95 3.14 6.69
N LEU A 260 -0.30 2.06 6.23
CA LEU A 260 1.18 1.99 6.22
C LEU A 260 1.82 3.13 5.43
N GLN A 261 1.25 3.53 4.29
CA GLN A 261 1.77 4.67 3.53
C GLN A 261 1.70 5.96 4.35
N LEU A 262 0.56 6.24 4.97
CA LEU A 262 0.37 7.44 5.78
C LEU A 262 1.33 7.47 6.99
N ILE A 263 1.57 6.31 7.61
CA ILE A 263 2.59 6.18 8.66
C ILE A 263 3.97 6.51 8.10
N SER A 264 4.35 5.95 6.96
CA SER A 264 5.67 6.19 6.35
C SER A 264 5.91 7.65 5.94
N ASP A 265 4.85 8.41 5.65
CA ASP A 265 4.97 9.82 5.26
C ASP A 265 5.26 10.73 6.46
N TYR A 266 4.80 10.36 7.65
CA TYR A 266 4.82 11.24 8.84
C TYR A 266 5.55 10.69 10.06
N CYS A 267 5.94 9.42 10.06
CA CYS A 267 6.66 8.78 11.15
C CYS A 267 8.13 8.49 10.79
N ASP A 268 8.95 8.26 11.81
CA ASP A 268 10.32 7.76 11.60
C ASP A 268 10.27 6.32 11.06
N PRO A 269 11.18 5.90 10.16
CA PRO A 269 11.28 4.52 9.70
C PRO A 269 11.28 3.47 10.82
N LYS A 270 11.79 3.82 12.00
CA LYS A 270 11.87 2.96 13.19
C LYS A 270 10.70 3.12 14.16
N THR A 271 9.70 3.95 13.85
CA THR A 271 8.48 4.07 14.68
C THR A 271 7.88 2.68 14.87
N LYS A 272 7.62 2.33 16.13
CA LYS A 272 7.10 1.01 16.50
C LYS A 272 5.69 0.83 15.97
N ILE A 273 5.47 -0.30 15.31
CA ILE A 273 4.15 -0.80 14.95
C ILE A 273 3.86 -1.99 15.84
N ILE A 274 2.90 -1.82 16.74
CA ILE A 274 2.45 -2.87 17.66
C ILE A 274 1.17 -3.44 17.07
N ILE A 275 1.16 -4.75 16.81
CA ILE A 275 -0.01 -5.43 16.25
C ILE A 275 -0.48 -6.41 17.32
N ASP A 276 -1.69 -6.17 17.83
CA ASP A 276 -2.29 -7.00 18.87
C ASP A 276 -2.33 -8.46 18.43
N ASN A 277 -2.03 -9.37 19.36
CA ASN A 277 -1.94 -10.80 19.11
C ASN A 277 -0.92 -11.20 18.02
N MET A 278 0.02 -10.35 17.63
CA MET A 278 1.08 -10.71 16.68
C MET A 278 2.48 -10.35 17.18
N GLY A 279 2.71 -9.11 17.60
CA GLY A 279 4.02 -8.68 18.09
C GLY A 279 4.35 -7.23 17.73
N ILE A 280 5.64 -6.94 17.67
CA ILE A 280 6.18 -5.60 17.43
C ILE A 280 7.11 -5.64 16.21
N THR A 281 6.97 -4.65 15.34
CA THR A 281 7.76 -4.42 14.13
C THR A 281 7.93 -2.91 13.91
N THR A 282 8.49 -2.49 12.78
CA THR A 282 8.63 -1.07 12.40
C THR A 282 7.99 -0.80 11.05
N ILE A 283 7.79 0.48 10.72
CA ILE A 283 7.22 0.84 9.42
C ILE A 283 8.16 0.46 8.26
N GLU A 284 9.49 0.58 8.42
CA GLU A 284 10.44 0.17 7.37
C GLU A 284 10.42 -1.34 7.09
N GLU A 285 10.11 -2.16 8.11
CA GLU A 285 9.96 -3.61 7.97
C GLU A 285 8.66 -3.99 7.27
N LEU A 286 7.59 -3.23 7.45
CA LEU A 286 6.27 -3.48 6.84
C LEU A 286 6.10 -2.86 5.45
N LEU A 287 6.79 -1.75 5.17
CA LEU A 287 6.68 -1.02 3.91
C LEU A 287 8.07 -0.58 3.41
N PRO A 288 8.94 -1.52 3.01
CA PRO A 288 10.29 -1.21 2.54
C PRO A 288 10.25 -0.38 1.26
N TRP A 289 11.15 0.59 1.11
CA TRP A 289 11.14 1.53 -0.02
C TRP A 289 9.78 2.22 -0.20
N ALA A 290 9.12 2.64 0.88
CA ALA A 290 7.83 3.32 0.78
C ALA A 290 7.88 4.48 -0.21
N PHE A 291 6.77 4.67 -0.94
CA PHE A 291 6.70 5.73 -1.96
C PHE A 291 6.90 7.10 -1.31
N LYS A 292 7.68 7.97 -1.95
CA LYS A 292 7.87 9.37 -1.55
C LYS A 292 7.85 10.27 -2.78
N LEU A 293 7.24 11.44 -2.65
CA LEU A 293 7.14 12.46 -3.70
C LEU A 293 8.01 13.68 -3.39
#